data_AF-A0A7X7RJH8-F1
#
_entry.id   AF-A0A7X7RJH8-F1
#
_cell.length_a   1.000
_cell.length_b   1.000
_cell.length_c   1.000
_cell.angle_alpha   90.00
_cell.angle_beta   90.00
_cell.angle_gamma   90.00
#
_symmetry.space_group_name_H-M   'P 1'
#
loop_
_entity.id
_entity.type
_entity.pdbx_description
1 polymer ?
#
loop_
_entity_poly.entity_id
_entity_poly.type
_entity_poly.pdbx_seq_one_letter_code
_entity_poly.pdbx_strand_id
1 'polypeptide(L)'
;MKNWIHLDLKGIAPDAEHLCEWLEYLHSLGFNGAVLEYDCRVPWETFPGAGIPVYSRSQVREIAAFGQKIGLEIVPLIQTQGHLEWLLKHPHYRALREGSACNELCPLHQQSEPLIKAWINEVIDLHPHGQYLHLGSDETWNLATCPKCQEQAQKDPRGKMSVYIDHVGRLCRHTLQRGRQPIIWGDMFWREKCPELAAGLPQGTILINWVYRGGPPFAHHAELSKCGLEVWGASAVQCGSPERTFSAFYNPLPRLENVLGWHQTGCNLIHTVWGRPNNFSSLYTPWFALLPVLLAAGNPENWQQHSWQPFIVELAQEAMANFWNCQPLHYLPRLEMLPVANPFEEQCRRWLVLALNLANAFSNLQIMHYHNLQTAIVDRFVGIDPQVYRKYDRDIKRWHSDLEAWSIAVKVFFADHGLSDAEEFVAGRCAVARIP
;
A
#
# COMPACT_ATOMS: atom_id res chain seq x y z
N MET A 1 14.44 -16.78 -11.07
CA MET A 1 14.30 -15.36 -10.68
C MET A 1 13.27 -15.29 -9.58
N LYS A 2 13.49 -14.48 -8.54
CA LYS A 2 12.48 -14.22 -7.53
C LYS A 2 11.51 -13.18 -8.07
N ASN A 3 10.22 -13.53 -8.05
CA ASN A 3 9.12 -12.65 -8.45
C ASN A 3 8.14 -12.62 -7.29
N TRP A 4 8.27 -11.63 -6.43
CA TRP A 4 7.53 -11.55 -5.17
C TRP A 4 6.49 -10.44 -5.22
N ILE A 5 5.42 -10.61 -4.44
CA ILE A 5 4.40 -9.59 -4.22
C ILE A 5 4.47 -9.11 -2.78
N HIS A 6 4.46 -7.79 -2.56
CA HIS A 6 4.35 -7.19 -1.24
C HIS A 6 2.90 -6.77 -0.98
N LEU A 7 2.38 -7.12 0.19
CA LEU A 7 1.03 -6.83 0.66
C LEU A 7 1.11 -5.99 1.94
N ASP A 8 0.72 -4.73 1.86
CA ASP A 8 0.64 -3.80 3.00
C ASP A 8 -0.62 -4.07 3.82
N LEU A 9 -0.47 -4.78 4.95
CA LEU A 9 -1.59 -5.11 5.83
C LEU A 9 -1.97 -3.95 6.76
N LYS A 10 -1.22 -2.83 6.80
CA LYS A 10 -1.68 -1.60 7.50
C LYS A 10 -2.88 -0.97 6.81
N GLY A 11 -3.03 -1.22 5.52
CA GLY A 11 -4.25 -0.92 4.75
C GLY A 11 -5.38 -1.89 5.06
N ILE A 12 -6.26 -2.10 4.07
CA ILE A 12 -7.33 -3.09 4.15
C ILE A 12 -6.69 -4.48 4.14
N ALA A 13 -6.94 -5.25 5.19
CA ALA A 13 -6.45 -6.61 5.34
C ALA A 13 -7.63 -7.59 5.32
N PRO A 14 -7.57 -8.68 4.52
CA PRO A 14 -8.49 -9.79 4.68
C PRO A 14 -8.24 -10.50 6.03
N ASP A 15 -9.20 -11.28 6.50
CA ASP A 15 -8.96 -12.23 7.59
C ASP A 15 -8.00 -13.35 7.16
N ALA A 16 -7.64 -14.23 8.09
CA ALA A 16 -6.64 -15.28 7.84
C ALA A 16 -7.06 -16.29 6.76
N GLU A 17 -8.35 -16.62 6.67
CA GLU A 17 -8.88 -17.58 5.69
C GLU A 17 -8.79 -16.98 4.30
N HIS A 18 -9.36 -15.79 4.12
CA HIS A 18 -9.34 -15.08 2.85
C HIS A 18 -7.92 -14.67 2.43
N LEU A 19 -7.02 -14.39 3.38
CA LEU A 19 -5.61 -14.15 3.06
C LEU A 19 -4.97 -15.40 2.43
N CYS A 20 -5.27 -16.60 2.94
CA CYS A 20 -4.75 -17.84 2.35
C CYS A 20 -5.28 -18.05 0.93
N GLU A 21 -6.56 -17.77 0.68
CA GLU A 21 -7.14 -17.79 -0.68
C GLU A 21 -6.43 -16.80 -1.62
N TRP A 22 -6.16 -15.58 -1.14
CA TRP A 22 -5.38 -14.59 -1.88
C TRP A 22 -3.97 -15.08 -2.19
N LEU A 23 -3.27 -15.70 -1.23
CA LEU A 23 -1.92 -16.23 -1.43
C LEU A 23 -1.90 -17.36 -2.47
N GLU A 24 -2.89 -18.25 -2.45
CA GLU A 24 -3.03 -19.30 -3.45
C GLU A 24 -3.31 -18.71 -4.84
N TYR A 25 -4.21 -17.73 -4.92
CA TYR A 25 -4.48 -17.04 -6.18
C TYR A 25 -3.24 -16.32 -6.72
N LEU A 26 -2.52 -15.55 -5.88
CA LEU A 26 -1.28 -14.87 -6.26
C LEU A 26 -0.21 -15.86 -6.73
N HIS A 27 -0.06 -16.99 -6.04
CA HIS A 27 0.83 -18.06 -6.49
C HIS A 27 0.45 -18.55 -7.90
N SER A 28 -0.85 -18.74 -8.19
CA SER A 28 -1.32 -19.12 -9.53
C SER A 28 -1.04 -18.08 -10.62
N LEU A 29 -0.86 -16.80 -10.26
CA LEU A 29 -0.51 -15.73 -11.19
C LEU A 29 0.98 -15.73 -11.59
N GLY A 30 1.82 -16.50 -10.90
CA GLY A 30 3.26 -16.60 -11.17
C GLY A 30 4.18 -16.00 -10.09
N PHE A 31 3.63 -15.55 -8.96
CA PHE A 31 4.45 -15.12 -7.83
C PHE A 31 5.02 -16.32 -7.08
N ASN A 32 6.31 -16.26 -6.71
CA ASN A 32 6.99 -17.32 -5.95
C ASN A 32 7.38 -16.90 -4.52
N GLY A 33 6.87 -15.75 -4.07
CA GLY A 33 6.92 -15.33 -2.68
C GLY A 33 5.99 -14.16 -2.40
N ALA A 34 5.58 -14.03 -1.14
CA ALA A 34 4.75 -12.95 -0.65
C ALA A 34 5.42 -12.29 0.56
N VAL A 35 5.60 -10.97 0.48
CA VAL A 35 6.11 -10.13 1.56
C VAL A 35 4.92 -9.52 2.30
N LEU A 36 4.72 -9.92 3.56
CA LEU A 36 3.57 -9.51 4.36
C LEU A 36 3.99 -8.43 5.38
N GLU A 37 3.59 -7.18 5.16
CA GLU A 37 3.87 -6.09 6.10
C GLU A 37 2.83 -6.08 7.21
N TYR A 38 3.20 -6.66 8.37
CA TYR A 38 2.29 -6.92 9.47
C TYR A 38 2.01 -5.71 10.36
N ASP A 39 3.06 -5.00 10.77
CA ASP A 39 3.03 -3.84 11.67
C ASP A 39 1.90 -3.89 12.72
N CYS A 40 0.86 -3.07 12.61
CA CYS A 40 -0.17 -2.95 13.63
C CYS A 40 -1.20 -4.10 13.65
N ARG A 41 -1.12 -5.09 12.74
CA ARG A 41 -2.17 -6.12 12.56
C ARG A 41 -1.98 -7.40 13.36
N VAL A 42 -0.94 -7.48 14.17
CA VAL A 42 -0.64 -8.62 15.04
C VAL A 42 -0.53 -8.13 16.49
N PRO A 43 -1.04 -8.87 17.49
CA PRO A 43 -0.91 -8.50 18.89
C PRO A 43 0.50 -8.86 19.39
N TRP A 44 1.46 -7.98 19.13
CA TRP A 44 2.85 -8.18 19.54
C TRP A 44 3.00 -8.13 21.06
N GLU A 45 3.68 -9.14 21.61
CA GLU A 45 4.08 -9.19 23.02
C GLU A 45 5.12 -8.11 23.32
N THR A 46 5.97 -7.77 22.35
CA THR A 46 6.98 -6.70 22.50
C THR A 46 6.33 -5.31 22.62
N PHE A 47 5.16 -5.09 22.02
CA PHE A 47 4.47 -3.80 21.99
C PHE A 47 2.99 -3.94 22.42
N PRO A 48 2.74 -4.27 23.70
CA PRO A 48 1.40 -4.54 24.18
C PRO A 48 0.48 -3.33 24.00
N GLY A 49 -0.72 -3.57 23.45
CA GLY A 49 -1.77 -2.56 23.28
C GLY A 49 -1.51 -1.49 22.22
N ALA A 50 -0.41 -1.58 21.46
CA ALA A 50 -0.08 -0.56 20.45
C ALA A 50 -0.85 -0.75 19.13
N GLY A 51 -1.05 -2.01 18.71
CA GLY A 51 -1.65 -2.38 17.43
C GLY A 51 -3.17 -2.35 17.39
N ILE A 52 -3.71 -2.64 16.20
CA ILE A 52 -5.12 -2.87 15.88
C ILE A 52 -5.24 -4.25 15.19
N PRO A 53 -5.14 -5.35 15.96
CA PRO A 53 -4.94 -6.67 15.40
C PRO A 53 -6.09 -7.13 14.49
N VAL A 54 -5.74 -7.75 13.37
CA VAL A 54 -6.64 -8.54 12.51
C VAL A 54 -6.31 -10.03 12.64
N TYR A 55 -5.02 -10.35 12.85
CA TYR A 55 -4.55 -11.71 12.99
C TYR A 55 -4.14 -12.01 14.42
N SER A 56 -4.51 -13.18 14.92
CA SER A 56 -3.89 -13.78 16.09
C SER A 56 -2.50 -14.32 15.75
N ARG A 57 -1.68 -14.53 16.78
CA ARG A 57 -0.34 -15.13 16.65
C ARG A 57 -0.39 -16.57 16.12
N SER A 58 -1.47 -17.31 16.38
CA SER A 58 -1.67 -18.65 15.81
C SER A 58 -1.98 -18.56 14.31
N GLN A 59 -2.87 -17.65 13.92
CA GLN A 59 -3.18 -17.41 12.51
C GLN A 59 -1.94 -17.00 11.70
N VAL A 60 -1.05 -16.16 12.24
CA VAL A 60 0.22 -15.83 11.57
C VAL A 60 1.06 -17.08 11.29
N ARG A 61 1.14 -18.02 12.26
CA ARG A 61 1.85 -19.29 12.06
C ARG A 61 1.16 -20.17 11.02
N GLU A 62 -0.17 -20.19 11.02
CA GLU A 62 -0.98 -20.94 10.04
C GLU A 62 -0.79 -20.39 8.62
N ILE A 63 -0.80 -19.06 8.44
CA ILE A 63 -0.51 -18.39 7.17
C ILE A 63 0.90 -18.73 6.67
N ALA A 64 1.90 -18.66 7.56
CA ALA A 64 3.28 -19.01 7.22
C ALA A 64 3.44 -20.49 6.82
N ALA A 65 2.74 -21.39 7.50
CA ALA A 65 2.72 -22.82 7.18
C ALA A 65 1.95 -23.10 5.87
N PHE A 66 0.86 -22.36 5.62
CA PHE A 66 0.09 -22.46 4.39
C PHE A 66 0.93 -22.08 3.17
N GLY A 67 1.66 -20.96 3.23
CA GLY A 67 2.57 -20.57 2.15
C GLY A 67 3.60 -21.66 1.82
N GLN A 68 4.22 -22.27 2.83
CA GLN A 68 5.13 -23.41 2.63
C GLN A 68 4.43 -24.61 1.97
N LYS A 69 3.21 -24.93 2.40
CA LYS A 69 2.42 -26.03 1.84
C LYS A 69 2.16 -25.84 0.34
N ILE A 70 1.89 -24.61 -0.10
CA ILE A 70 1.62 -24.30 -1.52
C ILE A 70 2.88 -23.96 -2.34
N GLY A 71 4.07 -23.92 -1.70
CA GLY A 71 5.32 -23.57 -2.38
C GLY A 71 5.57 -22.06 -2.55
N LEU A 72 4.88 -21.22 -1.79
CA LEU A 72 5.02 -19.76 -1.79
C LEU A 72 5.86 -19.30 -0.58
N GLU A 73 7.01 -18.66 -0.83
CA GLU A 73 7.86 -18.14 0.26
C GLU A 73 7.16 -16.98 0.98
N ILE A 74 6.84 -17.14 2.27
CA ILE A 74 6.26 -16.08 3.09
C ILE A 74 7.37 -15.32 3.82
N VAL A 75 7.48 -14.03 3.51
CA VAL A 75 8.49 -13.15 4.10
C VAL A 75 7.79 -12.11 4.99
N PRO A 76 7.96 -12.17 6.32
CA PRO A 76 7.46 -11.10 7.17
C PRO A 76 8.19 -9.79 6.88
N LEU A 77 7.43 -8.69 6.85
CA LEU A 77 7.94 -7.33 6.87
C LEU A 77 7.44 -6.62 8.14
N ILE A 78 8.39 -5.97 8.83
CA ILE A 78 8.11 -5.05 9.93
C ILE A 78 8.93 -3.77 9.73
N GLN A 79 8.41 -2.66 10.22
CA GLN A 79 9.10 -1.37 10.15
C GLN A 79 9.98 -1.14 11.38
N THR A 80 11.30 -1.14 11.21
CA THR A 80 12.24 -1.09 12.35
C THR A 80 12.82 0.30 12.66
N GLN A 81 12.52 1.30 11.84
CA GLN A 81 13.08 2.65 11.98
C GLN A 81 12.08 3.76 11.60
N GLY A 82 11.68 3.83 10.32
CA GLY A 82 10.61 4.72 9.82
C GLY A 82 9.23 4.06 9.94
N HIS A 83 8.17 4.74 9.50
CA HIS A 83 6.79 4.21 9.43
C HIS A 83 6.23 3.61 10.74
N LEU A 84 6.67 4.13 11.89
CA LEU A 84 6.29 3.66 13.22
C LEU A 84 5.15 4.47 13.85
N GLU A 85 4.34 5.20 13.07
CA GLU A 85 3.24 6.04 13.56
C GLU A 85 2.23 5.24 14.39
N TRP A 86 1.96 4.00 13.98
CA TRP A 86 1.04 3.12 14.70
C TRP A 86 1.49 2.82 16.13
N LEU A 87 2.80 2.76 16.36
CA LEU A 87 3.43 2.48 17.65
C LEU A 87 3.69 3.78 18.44
N LEU A 88 4.42 4.70 17.82
CA LEU A 88 4.96 5.88 18.48
C LEU A 88 3.91 6.96 18.74
N LYS A 89 2.70 6.88 18.15
CA LYS A 89 1.58 7.79 18.49
C LYS A 89 1.18 7.72 19.96
N HIS A 90 1.35 6.56 20.60
CA HIS A 90 0.91 6.32 21.97
C HIS A 90 1.80 7.04 22.99
N PRO A 91 1.23 7.63 24.06
CA PRO A 91 2.00 8.34 25.08
C PRO A 91 3.14 7.52 25.71
N HIS A 92 2.93 6.21 25.94
CA HIS A 92 3.92 5.33 26.56
C HIS A 92 5.19 5.14 25.70
N TYR A 93 5.07 5.15 24.37
CA TYR A 93 6.21 4.99 23.45
C TYR A 93 6.78 6.31 22.96
N ARG A 94 6.23 7.46 23.39
CA ARG A 94 6.64 8.79 22.92
C ARG A 94 8.12 9.10 23.16
N ALA A 95 8.70 8.60 24.26
CA ALA A 95 10.12 8.81 24.58
C ALA A 95 11.08 8.15 23.57
N LEU A 96 10.59 7.19 22.79
CA LEU A 96 11.38 6.50 21.77
C LEU A 96 11.44 7.26 20.44
N ARG A 97 10.74 8.38 20.28
CA ARG A 97 10.70 9.13 19.02
C ARG A 97 12.03 9.82 18.73
N GLU A 98 12.40 9.86 17.45
CA GLU A 98 13.54 10.64 16.95
C GLU A 98 13.32 12.15 17.03
N GLY A 99 12.08 12.61 17.07
CA GLY A 99 11.77 14.03 17.15
C GLY A 99 10.35 14.28 17.63
N SER A 100 9.79 15.41 17.21
CA SER A 100 8.39 15.74 17.49
C SER A 100 7.41 14.83 16.74
N ALA A 101 7.77 14.45 15.52
CA ALA A 101 7.01 13.54 14.67
C ALA A 101 6.98 12.13 15.27
N CYS A 102 5.90 11.39 15.00
CA CYS A 102 5.68 10.04 15.51
C CYS A 102 6.02 8.95 14.50
N ASN A 103 6.68 9.26 13.39
CA ASN A 103 6.96 8.28 12.33
C ASN A 103 8.29 7.55 12.52
N GLU A 104 9.23 8.10 13.30
CA GLU A 104 10.61 7.62 13.37
C GLU A 104 11.07 7.34 14.81
N LEU A 105 11.76 6.21 14.98
CA LEU A 105 12.41 5.79 16.22
C LEU A 105 13.74 6.52 16.42
N CYS A 106 14.08 6.92 17.65
CA CYS A 106 15.40 7.42 18.00
C CYS A 106 16.38 6.26 18.16
N PRO A 107 17.38 6.09 17.27
CA PRO A 107 18.29 4.94 17.35
C PRO A 107 19.21 4.93 18.57
N LEU A 108 19.47 6.10 19.15
CA LEU A 108 20.35 6.28 20.32
C LEU A 108 19.58 6.32 21.66
N HIS A 109 18.25 6.14 21.64
CA HIS A 109 17.53 5.91 22.87
C HIS A 109 17.81 4.49 23.38
N GLN A 110 18.15 4.36 24.67
CA GLN A 110 18.67 3.13 25.27
C GLN A 110 17.73 1.91 25.13
N GLN A 111 16.42 2.14 25.01
CA GLN A 111 15.42 1.09 24.86
C GLN A 111 15.13 0.72 23.39
N SER A 112 15.50 1.56 22.43
CA SER A 112 15.13 1.36 21.02
C SER A 112 15.67 0.06 20.46
N GLU A 113 16.99 -0.12 20.50
CA GLU A 113 17.61 -1.33 19.96
C GLU A 113 17.17 -2.62 20.69
N PRO A 114 17.15 -2.70 22.04
CA PRO A 114 16.63 -3.87 22.74
C PRO A 114 15.19 -4.23 22.35
N LEU A 115 14.29 -3.26 22.26
CA LEU A 115 12.90 -3.49 21.89
C LEU A 115 12.77 -3.99 20.45
N ILE A 116 13.46 -3.35 19.50
CA ILE A 116 13.40 -3.78 18.09
C ILE A 116 14.03 -5.16 17.90
N LYS A 117 15.12 -5.50 18.60
CA LYS A 117 15.68 -6.86 18.58
C LYS A 117 14.73 -7.89 19.18
N ALA A 118 14.01 -7.55 20.24
CA ALA A 118 12.98 -8.41 20.81
C ALA A 118 11.82 -8.64 19.83
N TRP A 119 11.41 -7.59 19.11
CA TRP A 119 10.37 -7.70 18.09
C TRP A 119 10.82 -8.55 16.89
N ILE A 120 12.06 -8.36 16.41
CA ILE A 120 12.68 -9.21 15.38
C ILE A 120 12.65 -10.68 15.81
N ASN A 121 13.04 -10.98 17.05
CA ASN A 121 13.00 -12.34 17.60
C ASN A 121 11.58 -12.90 17.57
N GLU A 122 10.61 -12.12 18.05
CA GLU A 122 9.20 -12.50 18.09
C GLU A 122 8.65 -12.82 16.69
N VAL A 123 8.96 -12.00 15.68
CA VAL A 123 8.54 -12.23 14.29
C VAL A 123 9.16 -13.51 13.72
N ILE A 124 10.45 -13.74 13.98
CA ILE A 124 11.16 -14.95 13.56
C ILE A 124 10.55 -16.21 14.18
N ASP A 125 10.14 -16.14 15.45
CA ASP A 125 9.52 -17.25 16.18
C ASP A 125 8.10 -17.57 15.65
N LEU A 126 7.41 -16.60 15.05
CA LEU A 126 6.14 -16.82 14.34
C LEU A 126 6.33 -17.40 12.92
N HIS A 127 7.54 -17.34 12.36
CA HIS A 127 7.87 -17.83 11.01
C HIS A 127 9.02 -18.84 11.05
N PRO A 128 8.88 -20.01 11.72
CA PRO A 128 10.00 -20.88 12.07
C PRO A 128 10.82 -21.38 10.86
N HIS A 129 10.22 -21.53 9.68
CA HIS A 129 10.92 -22.00 8.47
C HIS A 129 11.21 -20.91 7.42
N GLY A 130 10.91 -19.63 7.70
CA GLY A 130 11.13 -18.55 6.72
C GLY A 130 12.63 -18.28 6.47
N GLN A 131 13.03 -17.96 5.25
CA GLN A 131 14.47 -17.71 4.98
C GLN A 131 14.87 -16.25 5.18
N TYR A 132 13.88 -15.34 5.07
CA TYR A 132 14.08 -13.91 5.01
C TYR A 132 13.29 -13.19 6.09
N LEU A 133 13.75 -11.99 6.45
CA LEU A 133 12.98 -11.03 7.24
C LEU A 133 13.23 -9.64 6.66
N HIS A 134 12.16 -8.96 6.27
CA HIS A 134 12.24 -7.59 5.77
C HIS A 134 12.09 -6.62 6.95
N LEU A 135 13.12 -5.80 7.20
CA LEU A 135 13.21 -4.89 8.34
C LEU A 135 12.71 -3.46 8.01
N GLY A 136 12.28 -3.25 6.76
CA GLY A 136 11.78 -1.96 6.29
C GLY A 136 12.93 -0.96 6.25
N SER A 137 12.92 -0.03 7.20
CA SER A 137 13.94 1.02 7.39
C SER A 137 13.95 2.11 6.31
N ASP A 138 12.84 2.30 5.60
CA ASP A 138 12.67 3.38 4.62
C ASP A 138 12.23 4.72 5.25
N GLU A 139 12.34 5.76 4.44
CA GLU A 139 11.73 7.08 4.64
C GLU A 139 12.05 7.76 5.99
N THR A 140 13.27 7.59 6.49
CA THR A 140 13.71 8.15 7.79
C THR A 140 14.16 9.61 7.63
N TRP A 141 13.25 10.44 7.12
CA TRP A 141 13.54 11.82 6.70
C TRP A 141 13.88 12.75 7.86
N ASN A 142 13.35 12.49 9.05
CA ASN A 142 13.58 13.26 10.27
C ASN A 142 14.72 12.70 11.13
N LEU A 143 15.50 11.75 10.63
CA LEU A 143 16.61 11.19 11.39
C LEU A 143 17.68 12.25 11.71
N ALA A 144 18.28 12.14 12.89
CA ALA A 144 19.22 13.09 13.47
C ALA A 144 18.61 14.46 13.81
N THR A 145 17.34 14.47 14.26
CA THR A 145 16.65 15.65 14.79
C THR A 145 16.56 15.69 16.30
N CYS A 146 16.68 14.56 17.02
CA CYS A 146 16.86 14.61 18.48
C CYS A 146 18.29 15.03 18.84
N PRO A 147 18.50 15.64 20.03
CA PRO A 147 19.82 16.12 20.43
C PRO A 147 20.93 15.06 20.37
N LYS A 148 20.63 13.81 20.78
CA LYS A 148 21.62 12.71 20.79
C LYS A 148 22.04 12.30 19.39
N CYS A 149 21.07 12.04 18.51
CA CYS A 149 21.35 11.61 17.14
C CYS A 149 21.97 12.76 16.32
N GLN A 150 21.54 14.00 16.56
CA GLN A 150 22.14 15.18 15.96
C GLN A 150 23.62 15.31 16.35
N GLU A 151 23.95 15.18 17.64
CA GLU A 151 25.33 15.24 18.12
C GLU A 151 26.20 14.13 17.50
N GLN A 152 25.67 12.90 17.41
CA GLN A 152 26.39 11.78 16.77
C GLN A 152 26.61 12.03 15.28
N ALA A 153 25.59 12.49 14.55
CA ALA A 153 25.68 12.81 13.14
C ALA A 153 26.68 13.94 12.84
N GLN A 154 26.82 14.92 13.75
CA GLN A 154 27.79 16.02 13.60
C GLN A 154 29.24 15.59 13.82
N LYS A 155 29.47 14.53 14.60
CA LYS A 155 30.82 14.02 14.91
C LYS A 155 31.37 13.07 13.85
N ASP A 156 30.51 12.51 13.01
CA ASP A 156 30.87 11.49 12.01
C ASP A 156 30.82 12.08 10.59
N PRO A 157 31.85 11.89 9.75
CA PRO A 157 31.85 12.41 8.38
C PRO A 157 30.74 11.82 7.48
N ARG A 158 30.15 10.67 7.84
CA ARG A 158 28.97 10.10 7.17
C ARG A 158 27.68 10.87 7.50
N GLY A 159 27.73 11.85 8.41
CA GLY A 159 26.59 12.67 8.78
C GLY A 159 25.45 11.84 9.38
N LYS A 160 24.21 12.18 9.00
CA LYS A 160 22.99 11.45 9.39
C LYS A 160 23.05 9.95 9.07
N MET A 161 23.73 9.58 7.98
CA MET A 161 23.86 8.17 7.58
C MET A 161 24.73 7.35 8.52
N SER A 162 25.58 7.97 9.34
CA SER A 162 26.26 7.23 10.43
C SER A 162 25.26 6.61 11.40
N VAL A 163 24.29 7.41 11.87
CA VAL A 163 23.24 6.98 12.81
C VAL A 163 22.38 5.89 12.18
N TYR A 164 21.99 6.07 10.91
CA TYR A 164 21.19 5.09 10.16
C TYR A 164 21.92 3.75 10.00
N ILE A 165 23.11 3.77 9.39
CA ILE A 165 23.87 2.55 9.04
C ILE A 165 24.28 1.80 10.30
N ASP A 166 24.71 2.51 11.34
CA ASP A 166 25.16 1.86 12.57
C ASP A 166 23.99 1.17 13.27
N HIS A 167 22.79 1.78 13.28
CA HIS A 167 21.58 1.18 13.85
C HIS A 167 21.06 0.02 13.01
N VAL A 168 20.73 0.26 11.74
CA VAL A 168 20.17 -0.74 10.82
C VAL A 168 21.17 -1.89 10.65
N GLY A 169 22.46 -1.60 10.57
CA GLY A 169 23.50 -2.62 10.51
C GLY A 169 23.57 -3.52 11.76
N ARG A 170 23.29 -2.99 12.96
CA ARG A 170 23.16 -3.82 14.18
C ARG A 170 21.92 -4.71 14.13
N LEU A 171 20.81 -4.23 13.58
CA LEU A 171 19.59 -5.02 13.38
C LEU A 171 19.80 -6.12 12.33
N CYS A 172 20.40 -5.79 11.17
CA CYS A 172 20.76 -6.77 10.14
C CYS A 172 21.70 -7.86 10.68
N ARG A 173 22.73 -7.50 11.47
CA ARG A 173 23.60 -8.51 12.13
C ARG A 173 22.81 -9.41 13.06
N HIS A 174 21.90 -8.85 13.84
CA HIS A 174 21.06 -9.64 14.75
C HIS A 174 20.16 -10.62 13.99
N THR A 175 19.55 -10.17 12.90
CA THR A 175 18.73 -11.02 12.01
C THR A 175 19.56 -12.15 11.39
N LEU A 176 20.77 -11.88 10.92
CA LEU A 176 21.72 -12.88 10.42
C LEU A 176 22.10 -13.91 11.50
N GLN A 177 22.40 -13.45 12.72
CA GLN A 177 22.72 -14.33 13.86
C GLN A 177 21.54 -15.23 14.25
N ARG A 178 20.30 -14.80 14.00
CA ARG A 178 19.08 -15.59 14.16
C ARG A 178 18.79 -16.52 12.98
N GLY A 179 19.70 -16.61 12.00
CA GLY A 179 19.59 -17.52 10.85
C GLY A 179 18.65 -17.04 9.74
N ARG A 180 18.36 -15.73 9.67
CA ARG A 180 17.53 -15.14 8.61
C ARG A 180 18.35 -14.16 7.78
N GLN A 181 18.07 -14.09 6.48
CA GLN A 181 18.65 -13.09 5.61
C GLN A 181 17.86 -11.76 5.72
N PRO A 182 18.48 -10.65 6.16
CA PRO A 182 17.78 -9.38 6.30
C PRO A 182 17.59 -8.70 4.95
N ILE A 183 16.39 -8.15 4.76
CA ILE A 183 16.04 -7.31 3.61
C ILE A 183 15.70 -5.91 4.13
N ILE A 184 16.17 -4.85 3.47
CA ILE A 184 15.77 -3.47 3.74
C ILE A 184 15.46 -2.73 2.45
N TRP A 185 14.67 -1.68 2.55
CA TRP A 185 14.53 -0.71 1.47
C TRP A 185 15.82 0.10 1.29
N GLY A 186 16.15 0.41 0.04
CA GLY A 186 17.40 1.06 -0.35
C GLY A 186 17.35 2.58 -0.50
N ASP A 187 16.20 3.21 -0.27
CA ASP A 187 15.94 4.62 -0.60
C ASP A 187 16.84 5.59 0.15
N MET A 188 17.15 5.31 1.42
CA MET A 188 18.00 6.18 2.23
C MET A 188 19.36 6.45 1.58
N PHE A 189 19.97 5.44 0.93
CA PHE A 189 21.27 5.59 0.28
C PHE A 189 21.23 6.49 -0.96
N TRP A 190 20.15 6.40 -1.75
CA TRP A 190 20.00 7.27 -2.91
C TRP A 190 19.53 8.68 -2.51
N ARG A 191 18.61 8.79 -1.55
CA ARG A 191 18.08 10.06 -1.06
C ARG A 191 19.18 10.96 -0.50
N GLU A 192 20.07 10.36 0.29
CA GLU A 192 21.23 11.05 0.89
C GLU A 192 22.44 11.12 -0.06
N LYS A 193 22.29 10.61 -1.29
CA LYS A 193 23.32 10.65 -2.36
C LYS A 193 24.63 9.98 -1.97
N CYS A 194 24.55 8.85 -1.28
CA CYS A 194 25.68 8.09 -0.76
C CYS A 194 25.54 6.57 -0.98
N PRO A 195 25.30 6.10 -2.22
CA PRO A 195 25.12 4.67 -2.52
C PRO A 195 26.31 3.81 -2.07
N GLU A 196 27.52 4.35 -2.05
CA GLU A 196 28.74 3.69 -1.59
C GLU A 196 28.71 3.32 -0.10
N LEU A 197 27.99 4.08 0.72
CA LEU A 197 27.89 3.80 2.15
C LEU A 197 27.07 2.55 2.46
N ALA A 198 26.30 2.03 1.50
CA ALA A 198 25.58 0.77 1.65
C ALA A 198 26.52 -0.41 1.90
N ALA A 199 27.77 -0.35 1.42
CA ALA A 199 28.80 -1.34 1.71
C ALA A 199 29.16 -1.47 3.20
N GLY A 200 28.75 -0.49 4.03
CA GLY A 200 28.91 -0.53 5.48
C GLY A 200 27.89 -1.44 6.19
N LEU A 201 26.87 -1.92 5.49
CA LEU A 201 25.92 -2.90 6.05
C LEU A 201 26.54 -4.31 6.09
N PRO A 202 26.02 -5.21 6.94
CA PRO A 202 26.54 -6.58 7.05
C PRO A 202 26.39 -7.36 5.75
N GLN A 203 27.40 -8.15 5.38
CA GLN A 203 27.34 -9.04 4.23
C GLN A 203 26.15 -10.00 4.34
N GLY A 204 25.44 -10.19 3.23
CA GLY A 204 24.19 -10.97 3.17
C GLY A 204 22.93 -10.12 3.32
N THR A 205 23.04 -8.83 3.68
CA THR A 205 21.89 -7.90 3.61
C THR A 205 21.48 -7.70 2.15
N ILE A 206 20.18 -7.80 1.86
CA ILE A 206 19.59 -7.49 0.56
C ILE A 206 19.00 -6.10 0.60
N LEU A 207 19.27 -5.29 -0.42
CA LEU A 207 18.67 -3.98 -0.62
C LEU A 207 17.57 -4.04 -1.68
N ILE A 208 16.41 -3.44 -1.41
CA ILE A 208 15.32 -3.32 -2.37
C ILE A 208 15.24 -1.88 -2.86
N ASN A 209 15.55 -1.66 -4.14
CA ASN A 209 15.47 -0.35 -4.76
C ASN A 209 14.10 -0.14 -5.41
N TRP A 210 13.23 0.61 -4.74
CA TRP A 210 11.91 0.91 -5.25
C TRP A 210 11.90 2.12 -6.19
N VAL A 211 11.36 1.94 -7.39
CA VAL A 211 11.14 3.02 -8.37
C VAL A 211 9.76 2.83 -8.99
N TYR A 212 8.82 3.69 -8.60
CA TYR A 212 7.40 3.54 -8.94
C TYR A 212 6.94 4.40 -10.13
N ARG A 213 7.85 5.12 -10.79
CA ARG A 213 7.54 5.99 -11.93
C ARG A 213 8.65 5.90 -12.98
N GLY A 214 8.27 6.07 -14.25
CA GLY A 214 9.17 5.92 -15.39
C GLY A 214 9.39 4.46 -15.79
N GLY A 215 10.21 4.28 -16.83
CA GLY A 215 10.60 2.98 -17.38
C GLY A 215 12.11 2.76 -17.32
N PRO A 216 12.59 1.59 -17.77
CA PRO A 216 14.01 1.27 -17.80
C PRO A 216 14.79 2.19 -18.76
N PRO A 217 16.11 2.38 -18.54
CA PRO A 217 16.90 1.81 -17.45
C PRO A 217 16.68 2.58 -16.14
N PHE A 218 16.41 1.85 -15.04
CA PHE A 218 16.30 2.44 -13.71
C PHE A 218 17.70 2.79 -13.19
N ALA A 219 18.22 3.97 -13.55
CA ALA A 219 19.61 4.38 -13.30
C ALA A 219 20.03 4.24 -11.82
N HIS A 220 19.15 4.58 -10.88
CA HIS A 220 19.42 4.45 -9.44
C HIS A 220 19.65 2.99 -9.00
N HIS A 221 18.97 2.04 -9.65
CA HIS A 221 19.20 0.62 -9.41
C HIS A 221 20.61 0.21 -9.85
N ALA A 222 21.03 0.61 -11.04
CA ALA A 222 22.36 0.29 -11.56
C ALA A 222 23.50 0.88 -10.71
N GLU A 223 23.33 2.08 -10.16
CA GLU A 223 24.31 2.68 -9.25
C GLU A 223 24.36 1.98 -7.90
N LEU A 224 23.19 1.71 -7.28
CA LEU A 224 23.15 1.03 -5.97
C LEU A 224 23.72 -0.39 -6.05
N SER A 225 23.52 -1.10 -7.17
CA SER A 225 24.08 -2.44 -7.39
C SER A 225 25.61 -2.50 -7.37
N LYS A 226 26.32 -1.36 -7.39
CA LYS A 226 27.78 -1.31 -7.25
C LYS A 226 28.25 -1.37 -5.79
N CYS A 227 27.36 -1.36 -4.80
CA CYS A 227 27.71 -1.34 -3.38
C CYS A 227 28.30 -2.65 -2.83
N GLY A 228 28.30 -3.73 -3.61
CA GLY A 228 28.84 -5.03 -3.19
C GLY A 228 27.85 -5.92 -2.41
N LEU A 229 26.62 -5.44 -2.20
CA LEU A 229 25.50 -6.22 -1.66
C LEU A 229 24.54 -6.67 -2.76
N GLU A 230 23.68 -7.63 -2.44
CA GLU A 230 22.62 -8.05 -3.35
C GLU A 230 21.54 -6.95 -3.41
N VAL A 231 21.15 -6.54 -4.62
CA VAL A 231 20.16 -5.47 -4.85
C VAL A 231 19.05 -5.98 -5.75
N TRP A 232 17.81 -5.85 -5.31
CA TRP A 232 16.61 -6.20 -6.08
C TRP A 232 15.85 -4.94 -6.51
N GLY A 233 14.97 -5.10 -7.48
CA GLY A 233 14.06 -4.04 -7.90
C GLY A 233 12.74 -4.09 -7.13
N ALA A 234 12.08 -2.95 -7.01
CA ALA A 234 10.69 -2.90 -6.60
C ALA A 234 9.85 -1.99 -7.51
N SER A 235 8.76 -2.58 -8.02
CA SER A 235 7.74 -1.88 -8.80
C SER A 235 6.52 -1.58 -7.92
N ALA A 236 5.57 -0.81 -8.44
CA ALA A 236 4.29 -0.56 -7.77
C ALA A 236 3.13 -1.23 -8.53
N VAL A 237 2.44 -2.15 -7.87
CA VAL A 237 1.10 -2.61 -8.27
C VAL A 237 0.05 -1.62 -7.78
N GLN A 238 0.18 -1.14 -6.54
CA GLN A 238 -0.61 -0.05 -5.98
C GLN A 238 0.30 0.89 -5.18
N CYS A 239 0.37 2.16 -5.56
CA CYS A 239 1.00 3.22 -4.77
C CYS A 239 0.36 4.59 -5.07
N GLY A 240 0.60 5.58 -4.20
CA GLY A 240 -0.17 6.83 -4.09
C GLY A 240 -0.13 7.85 -5.26
N SER A 241 -1.10 8.78 -5.18
CA SER A 241 -1.11 10.20 -5.60
C SER A 241 -2.29 10.90 -4.89
N PRO A 242 -2.25 12.20 -4.53
CA PRO A 242 -3.36 12.91 -3.88
C PRO A 242 -4.68 12.89 -4.66
N GLU A 243 -4.64 12.72 -5.98
CA GLU A 243 -5.84 12.72 -6.83
C GLU A 243 -6.66 11.41 -6.75
N ARG A 244 -6.30 10.45 -5.88
CA ARG A 244 -6.72 9.03 -6.05
C ARG A 244 -7.35 8.37 -4.81
N THR A 245 -7.39 9.04 -3.67
CA THR A 245 -7.88 8.44 -2.42
C THR A 245 -9.40 8.50 -2.26
N PHE A 246 -10.08 9.34 -3.04
CA PHE A 246 -11.55 9.38 -3.12
C PHE A 246 -12.11 8.32 -4.09
N SER A 247 -11.34 7.89 -5.10
CA SER A 247 -11.80 6.89 -6.06
C SER A 247 -11.88 5.49 -5.43
N ALA A 248 -12.84 4.68 -5.88
CA ALA A 248 -12.89 3.23 -5.65
C ALA A 248 -12.35 2.42 -6.86
N PHE A 249 -12.01 3.11 -7.95
CA PHE A 249 -11.35 2.57 -9.14
C PHE A 249 -9.87 2.95 -9.15
N TYR A 250 -8.99 2.02 -9.50
CA TYR A 250 -7.56 2.24 -9.58
C TYR A 250 -7.08 2.31 -11.04
N ASN A 251 -6.46 3.42 -11.47
CA ASN A 251 -5.94 3.53 -12.84
C ASN A 251 -4.75 2.59 -13.04
N PRO A 252 -4.88 1.53 -13.87
CA PRO A 252 -3.81 0.55 -14.02
C PRO A 252 -2.69 1.05 -14.94
N LEU A 253 -2.93 1.99 -15.87
CA LEU A 253 -1.96 2.29 -16.95
C LEU A 253 -0.58 2.73 -16.45
N PRO A 254 -0.46 3.69 -15.50
CA PRO A 254 0.86 4.09 -15.01
C PRO A 254 1.55 3.02 -14.16
N ARG A 255 0.83 1.99 -13.71
CA ARG A 255 1.41 0.85 -12.98
C ARG A 255 1.80 -0.28 -13.91
N LEU A 256 0.99 -0.55 -14.93
CA LEU A 256 1.33 -1.48 -16.00
C LEU A 256 2.66 -1.09 -16.67
N GLU A 257 2.84 0.19 -17.01
CA GLU A 257 4.11 0.69 -17.55
C GLU A 257 5.29 0.40 -16.59
N ASN A 258 5.11 0.67 -15.29
CA ASN A 258 6.15 0.48 -14.30
C ASN A 258 6.51 -1.00 -14.08
N VAL A 259 5.50 -1.85 -13.90
CA VAL A 259 5.63 -3.30 -13.67
C VAL A 259 6.27 -3.98 -14.87
N LEU A 260 5.79 -3.68 -16.09
CA LEU A 260 6.35 -4.23 -17.32
C LEU A 260 7.79 -3.72 -17.55
N GLY A 261 8.07 -2.46 -17.22
CA GLY A 261 9.42 -1.90 -17.26
C GLY A 261 10.39 -2.61 -16.32
N TRP A 262 9.96 -2.99 -15.13
CA TRP A 262 10.76 -3.78 -14.19
C TRP A 262 10.99 -5.22 -14.66
N HIS A 263 10.00 -5.87 -15.28
CA HIS A 263 10.19 -7.20 -15.87
C HIS A 263 11.29 -7.24 -16.94
N GLN A 264 11.49 -6.14 -17.68
CA GLN A 264 12.52 -6.04 -18.72
C GLN A 264 13.96 -6.03 -18.16
N THR A 265 14.16 -5.74 -16.87
CA THR A 265 15.51 -5.70 -16.28
C THR A 265 16.06 -7.09 -15.98
N GLY A 266 15.18 -8.08 -15.81
CA GLY A 266 15.54 -9.43 -15.38
C GLY A 266 16.14 -9.55 -13.98
N CYS A 267 16.01 -8.52 -13.13
CA CYS A 267 16.43 -8.61 -11.74
C CYS A 267 15.38 -9.35 -10.87
N ASN A 268 15.76 -9.74 -9.66
CA ASN A 268 14.76 -10.19 -8.68
C ASN A 268 13.85 -9.00 -8.32
N LEU A 269 12.55 -9.24 -8.18
CA LEU A 269 11.54 -8.18 -8.03
C LEU A 269 10.66 -8.39 -6.79
N ILE A 270 10.31 -7.27 -6.15
CA ILE A 270 9.16 -7.16 -5.25
C ILE A 270 8.16 -6.19 -5.87
N HIS A 271 6.98 -6.68 -6.22
CA HIS A 271 5.87 -5.87 -6.71
C HIS A 271 5.07 -5.34 -5.51
N THR A 272 5.05 -4.02 -5.29
CA THR A 272 4.48 -3.44 -4.06
C THR A 272 3.00 -3.11 -4.18
N VAL A 273 2.20 -3.59 -3.22
CA VAL A 273 0.79 -3.26 -3.05
C VAL A 273 0.63 -2.48 -1.75
N TRP A 274 0.88 -1.17 -1.81
CA TRP A 274 0.65 -0.29 -0.67
C TRP A 274 -0.85 -0.16 -0.41
N GLY A 275 -1.27 -0.02 0.85
CA GLY A 275 -2.68 -0.02 1.26
C GLY A 275 -3.07 1.19 2.09
N ARG A 276 -2.12 1.78 2.83
CA ARG A 276 -2.36 2.99 3.63
C ARG A 276 -1.34 4.09 3.28
N PRO A 277 -1.79 5.30 2.89
CA PRO A 277 -0.88 6.42 2.72
C PRO A 277 -0.31 6.89 4.06
N ASN A 278 0.94 7.36 4.06
CA ASN A 278 1.58 8.06 5.18
C ASN A 278 1.07 9.50 5.40
N ASN A 279 0.10 9.95 4.61
CA ASN A 279 -0.51 11.27 4.64
C ASN A 279 -2.00 11.17 5.01
N PHE A 280 -2.64 12.29 5.37
CA PHE A 280 -4.04 12.40 5.85
C PHE A 280 -5.14 11.93 4.86
N SER A 281 -4.81 11.07 3.90
CA SER A 281 -5.73 10.57 2.89
C SER A 281 -6.39 9.26 3.29
N SER A 282 -7.54 8.98 2.69
CA SER A 282 -8.29 7.73 2.86
C SER A 282 -7.50 6.49 2.43
N LEU A 283 -7.91 5.33 2.96
CA LEU A 283 -7.46 4.01 2.54
C LEU A 283 -7.50 3.83 1.03
N TYR A 284 -6.46 3.19 0.48
CA TYR A 284 -6.45 2.77 -0.91
C TYR A 284 -7.47 1.65 -1.16
N THR A 285 -7.68 1.31 -2.42
CA THR A 285 -8.64 0.28 -2.82
C THR A 285 -8.20 -1.12 -2.34
N PRO A 286 -9.17 -2.02 -2.07
CA PRO A 286 -8.88 -3.44 -1.89
C PRO A 286 -8.16 -4.03 -3.10
N TRP A 287 -7.48 -5.14 -2.90
CA TRP A 287 -6.68 -5.80 -3.95
C TRP A 287 -7.53 -6.27 -5.15
N PHE A 288 -8.85 -6.46 -4.97
CA PHE A 288 -9.80 -6.74 -6.06
C PHE A 288 -9.82 -5.66 -7.15
N ALA A 289 -9.39 -4.42 -6.84
CA ALA A 289 -9.27 -3.34 -7.82
C ALA A 289 -8.05 -3.47 -8.74
N LEU A 290 -7.16 -4.43 -8.48
CA LEU A 290 -5.78 -4.44 -9.01
C LEU A 290 -5.51 -5.53 -10.03
N LEU A 291 -6.54 -6.31 -10.42
CA LEU A 291 -6.38 -7.48 -11.28
C LEU A 291 -5.50 -7.24 -12.53
N PRO A 292 -5.68 -6.18 -13.35
CA PRO A 292 -4.84 -5.94 -14.52
C PRO A 292 -3.34 -5.90 -14.19
N VAL A 293 -3.00 -5.22 -13.09
CA VAL A 293 -1.62 -4.98 -12.69
C VAL A 293 -1.04 -6.20 -11.97
N LEU A 294 -1.86 -6.92 -11.20
CA LEU A 294 -1.48 -8.20 -10.58
C LEU A 294 -1.16 -9.27 -11.63
N LEU A 295 -1.96 -9.37 -12.70
CA LEU A 295 -1.70 -10.26 -13.83
C LEU A 295 -0.35 -9.93 -14.47
N ALA A 296 -0.13 -8.66 -14.83
CA ALA A 296 1.12 -8.23 -15.45
C ALA A 296 2.35 -8.41 -14.54
N ALA A 297 2.18 -8.24 -13.23
CA ALA A 297 3.24 -8.42 -12.25
C ALA A 297 3.59 -9.90 -12.03
N GLY A 298 2.60 -10.78 -11.96
CA GLY A 298 2.82 -12.22 -11.84
C GLY A 298 3.44 -12.81 -13.11
N ASN A 299 2.86 -12.48 -14.27
CA ASN A 299 3.39 -12.85 -15.59
C ASN A 299 2.88 -11.85 -16.65
N PRO A 300 3.76 -11.06 -17.30
CA PRO A 300 3.40 -10.12 -18.35
C PRO A 300 2.49 -10.68 -19.46
N GLU A 301 2.66 -11.95 -19.83
CA GLU A 301 1.87 -12.61 -20.87
C GLU A 301 0.39 -12.77 -20.46
N ASN A 302 0.13 -13.03 -19.18
CA ASN A 302 -1.23 -13.19 -18.66
C ASN A 302 -2.06 -11.92 -18.86
N TRP A 303 -1.44 -10.73 -18.71
CA TRP A 303 -2.11 -9.47 -18.98
C TRP A 303 -2.26 -9.19 -20.48
N GLN A 304 -1.21 -9.46 -21.27
CA GLN A 304 -1.24 -9.22 -22.71
C GLN A 304 -2.33 -10.01 -23.44
N GLN A 305 -2.64 -11.20 -22.95
CA GLN A 305 -3.64 -12.10 -23.54
C GLN A 305 -5.01 -12.01 -22.84
N HIS A 306 -5.14 -11.19 -21.79
CA HIS A 306 -6.36 -11.15 -21.00
C HIS A 306 -7.53 -10.57 -21.78
N SER A 307 -8.69 -11.21 -21.69
CA SER A 307 -9.93 -10.81 -22.38
C SER A 307 -10.40 -9.40 -22.00
N TRP A 308 -10.12 -8.96 -20.77
CA TRP A 308 -10.47 -7.62 -20.28
C TRP A 308 -9.56 -6.51 -20.79
N GLN A 309 -8.40 -6.83 -21.38
CA GLN A 309 -7.37 -5.85 -21.70
C GLN A 309 -7.91 -4.69 -22.57
N PRO A 310 -8.66 -4.92 -23.66
CA PRO A 310 -9.13 -3.82 -24.50
C PRO A 310 -10.09 -2.90 -23.75
N PHE A 311 -11.02 -3.47 -22.97
CA PHE A 311 -11.99 -2.72 -22.19
C PHE A 311 -11.32 -1.88 -21.09
N ILE A 312 -10.38 -2.47 -20.35
CA ILE A 312 -9.70 -1.77 -19.25
C ILE A 312 -8.82 -0.63 -19.78
N VAL A 313 -8.15 -0.83 -20.93
CA VAL A 313 -7.35 0.24 -21.55
C VAL A 313 -8.24 1.39 -22.01
N GLU A 314 -9.35 1.09 -22.69
CA GLU A 314 -10.34 2.09 -23.10
C GLU A 314 -10.89 2.87 -21.88
N LEU A 315 -11.37 2.15 -20.86
CA LEU A 315 -11.90 2.75 -19.64
C LEU A 315 -10.88 3.64 -18.93
N ALA A 316 -9.63 3.20 -18.83
CA ALA A 316 -8.58 3.96 -18.16
C ALA A 316 -8.12 5.19 -18.96
N GLN A 317 -8.20 5.16 -20.30
CA GLN A 317 -7.88 6.30 -21.15
C GLN A 317 -9.00 7.35 -21.16
N GLU A 318 -10.25 6.91 -21.31
CA GLU A 318 -11.40 7.80 -21.53
C GLU A 318 -12.00 8.32 -20.23
N ALA A 319 -12.29 7.42 -19.28
CA ALA A 319 -12.99 7.80 -18.06
C ALA A 319 -12.09 8.52 -17.05
N MET A 320 -10.78 8.23 -17.04
CA MET A 320 -9.89 8.73 -15.99
C MET A 320 -9.07 9.96 -16.37
N ALA A 321 -8.88 10.24 -17.67
CA ALA A 321 -8.36 11.55 -18.11
C ALA A 321 -9.34 12.69 -17.73
N ASN A 322 -10.61 12.34 -17.55
CA ASN A 322 -11.73 13.25 -17.35
C ASN A 322 -12.67 12.75 -16.25
N PHE A 323 -12.16 12.36 -15.07
CA PHE A 323 -12.98 11.75 -13.99
C PHE A 323 -14.29 12.50 -13.70
N TRP A 324 -14.28 13.84 -13.78
CA TRP A 324 -15.46 14.68 -13.56
C TRP A 324 -16.41 14.80 -14.75
N ASN A 325 -15.94 14.53 -15.98
CA ASN A 325 -16.71 14.64 -17.23
C ASN A 325 -17.01 13.29 -17.89
N CYS A 326 -16.50 12.18 -17.33
CA CYS A 326 -16.85 10.86 -17.81
C CYS A 326 -18.31 10.55 -17.48
N GLN A 327 -18.93 9.69 -18.29
CA GLN A 327 -20.26 9.12 -18.00
C GLN A 327 -20.03 7.64 -17.61
N PRO A 328 -19.64 7.34 -16.35
CA PRO A 328 -19.17 6.00 -15.97
C PRO A 328 -20.21 4.90 -16.25
N LEU A 329 -21.50 5.26 -16.18
CA LEU A 329 -22.60 4.34 -16.44
C LEU A 329 -22.62 3.79 -17.87
N HIS A 330 -22.02 4.49 -18.84
CA HIS A 330 -21.93 4.00 -20.22
C HIS A 330 -21.16 2.66 -20.31
N TYR A 331 -20.19 2.45 -19.42
CA TYR A 331 -19.36 1.25 -19.41
C TYR A 331 -19.97 0.09 -18.62
N LEU A 332 -20.98 0.33 -17.77
CA LEU A 332 -21.55 -0.71 -16.89
C LEU A 332 -22.09 -1.94 -17.66
N PRO A 333 -22.92 -1.80 -18.71
CA PRO A 333 -23.43 -2.98 -19.42
C PRO A 333 -22.32 -3.84 -20.04
N ARG A 334 -21.26 -3.19 -20.55
CA ARG A 334 -20.10 -3.90 -21.11
C ARG A 334 -19.26 -4.56 -20.02
N LEU A 335 -19.07 -3.89 -18.88
CA LEU A 335 -18.38 -4.43 -17.71
C LEU A 335 -19.08 -5.70 -17.20
N GLU A 336 -20.41 -5.66 -17.07
CA GLU A 336 -21.24 -6.79 -16.61
C GLU A 336 -21.29 -7.96 -17.62
N MET A 337 -20.85 -7.74 -18.85
CA MET A 337 -20.74 -8.77 -19.89
C MET A 337 -19.31 -9.27 -20.08
N LEU A 338 -18.31 -8.72 -19.38
CA LEU A 338 -16.95 -9.21 -19.49
C LEU A 338 -16.87 -10.68 -19.06
N PRO A 339 -16.16 -11.53 -19.83
CA PRO A 339 -16.02 -12.94 -19.50
C PRO A 339 -15.14 -13.10 -18.26
N VAL A 340 -15.50 -14.03 -17.37
CA VAL A 340 -14.76 -14.32 -16.13
C VAL A 340 -14.19 -15.74 -16.20
N ALA A 341 -12.89 -15.90 -15.98
CA ALA A 341 -12.22 -17.19 -16.05
C ALA A 341 -12.33 -17.99 -14.75
N ASN A 342 -12.49 -17.32 -13.60
CA ASN A 342 -12.54 -17.96 -12.29
C ASN A 342 -13.36 -17.12 -11.28
N PRO A 343 -13.69 -17.69 -10.10
CA PRO A 343 -14.47 -16.98 -9.07
C PRO A 343 -13.82 -15.69 -8.57
N PHE A 344 -12.48 -15.61 -8.61
CA PHE A 344 -11.72 -14.46 -8.16
C PHE A 344 -11.91 -13.26 -9.08
N GLU A 345 -11.83 -13.52 -10.39
CA GLU A 345 -12.06 -12.54 -11.44
C GLU A 345 -13.50 -12.00 -11.39
N GLU A 346 -14.48 -12.83 -11.03
CA GLU A 346 -15.84 -12.36 -10.77
C GLU A 346 -15.91 -11.34 -9.63
N GLN A 347 -15.15 -11.53 -8.54
CA GLN A 347 -15.11 -10.55 -7.45
C GLN A 347 -14.43 -9.25 -7.87
N CYS A 348 -13.36 -9.33 -8.67
CA CYS A 348 -12.74 -8.17 -9.28
C CYS A 348 -13.75 -7.39 -10.16
N ARG A 349 -14.57 -8.10 -10.95
CA ARG A 349 -15.61 -7.49 -11.80
C ARG A 349 -16.68 -6.80 -10.96
N ARG A 350 -17.18 -7.46 -9.91
CA ARG A 350 -18.14 -6.89 -8.94
C ARG A 350 -17.56 -5.64 -8.28
N TRP A 351 -16.29 -5.64 -7.92
CA TRP A 351 -15.62 -4.47 -7.37
C TRP A 351 -15.57 -3.30 -8.37
N LEU A 352 -15.24 -3.57 -9.64
CA LEU A 352 -15.25 -2.53 -10.68
C LEU A 352 -16.64 -1.92 -10.88
N VAL A 353 -17.72 -2.70 -10.75
CA VAL A 353 -19.10 -2.18 -10.78
C VAL A 353 -19.34 -1.23 -9.61
N LEU A 354 -18.98 -1.62 -8.39
CA LEU A 354 -19.06 -0.74 -7.22
C LEU A 354 -18.24 0.55 -7.43
N ALA A 355 -17.07 0.44 -8.05
CA ALA A 355 -16.20 1.57 -8.31
C ALA A 355 -16.81 2.56 -9.32
N LEU A 356 -17.40 2.08 -10.41
CA LEU A 356 -18.09 2.93 -11.40
C LEU A 356 -19.36 3.57 -10.82
N ASN A 357 -20.09 2.86 -9.96
CA ASN A 357 -21.25 3.42 -9.25
C ASN A 357 -20.84 4.59 -8.33
N LEU A 358 -19.72 4.47 -7.61
CA LEU A 358 -19.20 5.59 -6.81
C LEU A 358 -18.82 6.79 -7.69
N ALA A 359 -18.11 6.54 -8.79
CA ALA A 359 -17.71 7.60 -9.71
C ALA A 359 -18.93 8.37 -10.24
N ASN A 360 -20.00 7.65 -10.61
CA ASN A 360 -21.25 8.25 -11.03
C ASN A 360 -21.92 9.07 -9.91
N ALA A 361 -21.95 8.55 -8.68
CA ALA A 361 -22.48 9.29 -7.53
C ALA A 361 -21.71 10.60 -7.29
N PHE A 362 -20.38 10.59 -7.44
CA PHE A 362 -19.55 11.78 -7.29
C PHE A 362 -19.76 12.82 -8.40
N SER A 363 -19.86 12.41 -9.67
CA SER A 363 -20.19 13.34 -10.77
C SER A 363 -21.50 14.08 -10.50
N ASN A 364 -22.51 13.36 -9.99
CA ASN A 364 -23.81 13.94 -9.63
C ASN A 364 -23.72 14.92 -8.44
N LEU A 365 -22.96 14.57 -7.39
CA LEU A 365 -22.77 15.44 -6.23
C LEU A 365 -21.97 16.70 -6.55
N GLN A 366 -21.03 16.63 -7.49
CA GLN A 366 -20.31 17.83 -7.95
C GLN A 366 -21.25 18.79 -8.69
N ILE A 367 -22.15 18.27 -9.54
CA ILE A 367 -23.21 19.07 -10.20
C ILE A 367 -24.07 19.75 -9.14
N MET A 368 -24.46 19.03 -8.09
CA MET A 368 -25.20 19.60 -6.95
C MET A 368 -24.44 20.75 -6.29
N HIS A 369 -23.17 20.57 -5.95
CA HIS A 369 -22.37 21.59 -5.28
C HIS A 369 -22.27 22.87 -6.14
N TYR A 370 -21.97 22.73 -7.44
CA TYR A 370 -21.96 23.88 -8.36
C TYR A 370 -23.34 24.54 -8.46
N HIS A 371 -24.41 23.75 -8.51
CA HIS A 371 -25.77 24.27 -8.56
C HIS A 371 -26.11 25.07 -7.30
N ASN A 372 -25.77 24.56 -6.10
CA ASN A 372 -26.01 25.27 -4.84
C ASN A 372 -25.25 26.60 -4.78
N LEU A 373 -23.97 26.62 -5.18
CA LEU A 373 -23.17 27.84 -5.26
C LEU A 373 -23.77 28.86 -6.24
N GLN A 374 -24.21 28.41 -7.43
CA GLN A 374 -24.82 29.28 -8.42
C GLN A 374 -26.19 29.79 -7.97
N THR A 375 -27.00 28.95 -7.35
CA THR A 375 -28.33 29.30 -6.81
C THR A 375 -28.21 30.42 -5.79
N ALA A 376 -27.27 30.29 -4.86
CA ALA A 376 -27.01 31.31 -3.83
C ALA A 376 -26.55 32.67 -4.43
N ILE A 377 -25.95 32.65 -5.63
CA ILE A 377 -25.58 33.87 -6.36
C ILE A 377 -26.79 34.41 -7.13
N VAL A 378 -27.48 33.57 -7.90
CA VAL A 378 -28.62 33.95 -8.75
C VAL A 378 -29.76 34.53 -7.92
N ASP A 379 -30.05 33.95 -6.74
CA ASP A 379 -31.08 34.44 -5.84
C ASP A 379 -30.87 35.93 -5.47
N ARG A 380 -29.60 36.35 -5.31
CA ARG A 380 -29.25 37.75 -5.00
C ARG A 380 -29.60 38.74 -6.11
N PHE A 381 -29.67 38.28 -7.37
CA PHE A 381 -29.84 39.16 -8.53
C PHE A 381 -31.19 39.02 -9.21
N VAL A 382 -31.77 37.82 -9.23
CA VAL A 382 -32.93 37.48 -10.08
C VAL A 382 -34.05 36.80 -9.30
N GLY A 383 -33.79 36.37 -8.06
CA GLY A 383 -34.70 35.58 -7.24
C GLY A 383 -34.79 34.10 -7.65
N ILE A 384 -35.42 33.30 -6.80
CA ILE A 384 -35.62 31.85 -6.97
C ILE A 384 -37.08 31.55 -7.37
N ASP A 385 -37.29 30.72 -8.42
CA ASP A 385 -38.60 30.11 -8.74
C ASP A 385 -38.73 28.72 -8.08
N PRO A 386 -39.58 28.56 -7.05
CA PRO A 386 -39.74 27.29 -6.34
C PRO A 386 -40.23 26.11 -7.20
N GLN A 387 -40.82 26.34 -8.39
CA GLN A 387 -41.21 25.26 -9.30
C GLN A 387 -40.02 24.68 -10.06
N VAL A 388 -39.09 25.53 -10.50
CA VAL A 388 -37.88 25.11 -11.20
C VAL A 388 -36.95 24.34 -10.25
N TYR A 389 -36.83 24.81 -9.01
CA TYR A 389 -35.96 24.19 -8.00
C TYR A 389 -36.47 22.85 -7.44
N ARG A 390 -37.78 22.62 -7.45
CA ARG A 390 -38.37 21.33 -7.04
C ARG A 390 -37.87 20.13 -7.85
N LYS A 391 -37.46 20.32 -9.12
CA LYS A 391 -36.86 19.24 -9.92
C LYS A 391 -35.48 18.87 -9.37
N TYR A 392 -34.65 19.88 -9.11
CA TYR A 392 -33.29 19.69 -8.58
C TYR A 392 -33.30 19.07 -7.18
N ASP A 393 -34.23 19.45 -6.30
CA ASP A 393 -34.38 18.82 -4.97
C ASP A 393 -34.64 17.31 -5.05
N ARG A 394 -35.37 16.84 -6.07
CA ARG A 394 -35.62 15.40 -6.27
C ARG A 394 -34.35 14.69 -6.74
N ASP A 395 -33.63 15.29 -7.68
CA ASP A 395 -32.39 14.73 -8.20
C ASP A 395 -31.32 14.64 -7.09
N ILE A 396 -31.21 15.68 -6.26
CA ILE A 396 -30.33 15.72 -5.07
C ILE A 396 -30.66 14.58 -4.09
N LYS A 397 -31.93 14.43 -3.72
CA LYS A 397 -32.35 13.34 -2.81
C LYS A 397 -32.03 11.96 -3.38
N ARG A 398 -32.24 11.78 -4.69
CA ARG A 398 -31.87 10.54 -5.39
C ARG A 398 -30.36 10.30 -5.31
N TRP A 399 -29.53 11.30 -5.59
CA TRP A 399 -28.07 11.15 -5.56
C TRP A 399 -27.53 10.82 -4.17
N HIS A 400 -28.09 11.40 -3.11
CA HIS A 400 -27.77 10.98 -1.74
C HIS A 400 -28.18 9.52 -1.46
N SER A 401 -29.35 9.11 -1.95
CA SER A 401 -29.83 7.73 -1.82
C SER A 401 -28.92 6.74 -2.57
N ASP A 402 -28.43 7.12 -3.76
CA ASP A 402 -27.50 6.30 -4.55
C ASP A 402 -26.16 6.10 -3.80
N LEU A 403 -25.64 7.15 -3.15
CA LEU A 403 -24.41 7.05 -2.33
C LEU A 403 -24.62 6.20 -1.07
N GLU A 404 -25.80 6.28 -0.44
CA GLU A 404 -26.15 5.43 0.70
C GLU A 404 -26.26 3.96 0.30
N ALA A 405 -26.93 3.67 -0.83
CA ALA A 405 -26.99 2.33 -1.39
C ALA A 405 -25.60 1.77 -1.73
N TRP A 406 -24.73 2.60 -2.32
CA TRP A 406 -23.33 2.24 -2.56
C TRP A 406 -22.59 1.91 -1.27
N SER A 407 -22.78 2.73 -0.22
CA SER A 407 -22.14 2.54 1.09
C SER A 407 -22.53 1.19 1.71
N ILE A 408 -23.80 0.81 1.60
CA ILE A 408 -24.29 -0.50 2.07
C ILE A 408 -23.67 -1.63 1.24
N ALA A 409 -23.68 -1.50 -0.09
CA ALA A 409 -23.15 -2.54 -0.98
C ALA A 409 -21.65 -2.80 -0.76
N VAL A 410 -20.85 -1.75 -0.50
CA VAL A 410 -19.43 -1.90 -0.18
C VAL A 410 -19.23 -2.58 1.17
N LYS A 411 -20.01 -2.23 2.20
CA LYS A 411 -19.90 -2.90 3.51
C LYS A 411 -20.25 -4.38 3.43
N VAL A 412 -21.26 -4.74 2.63
CA VAL A 412 -21.58 -6.15 2.33
C VAL A 412 -20.42 -6.83 1.62
N PHE A 413 -19.86 -6.20 0.59
CA PHE A 413 -18.69 -6.74 -0.11
C PHE A 413 -17.50 -6.97 0.85
N PHE A 414 -17.24 -6.04 1.78
CA PHE A 414 -16.18 -6.21 2.77
C PHE A 414 -16.47 -7.39 3.70
N ALA A 415 -17.71 -7.53 4.18
CA ALA A 415 -18.11 -8.64 5.03
C ALA A 415 -18.01 -10.00 4.32
N ASP A 416 -18.45 -10.08 3.06
CA ASP A 416 -18.40 -11.29 2.22
C ASP A 416 -16.97 -11.79 1.98
N HIS A 417 -15.96 -10.93 2.15
CA HIS A 417 -14.55 -11.21 1.85
C HIS A 417 -13.62 -11.01 3.06
N GLY A 418 -14.18 -10.94 4.27
CA GLY A 418 -13.41 -10.80 5.51
C GLY A 418 -12.52 -9.55 5.55
N LEU A 419 -12.85 -8.48 4.82
CA LEU A 419 -12.01 -7.28 4.70
C LEU A 419 -12.16 -6.36 5.92
N SER A 420 -11.04 -5.91 6.47
CA SER A 420 -11.00 -4.94 7.56
C SER A 420 -11.35 -3.51 7.12
N ASP A 421 -11.62 -2.64 8.10
CA ASP A 421 -11.70 -1.18 7.93
C ASP A 421 -12.78 -0.66 6.96
N ALA A 422 -13.86 -1.42 6.74
CA ALA A 422 -15.00 -1.03 5.89
C ALA A 422 -15.56 0.36 6.26
N GLU A 423 -15.68 0.65 7.55
CA GLU A 423 -16.18 1.93 8.06
C GLU A 423 -15.27 3.09 7.68
N GLU A 424 -13.95 2.96 7.87
CA GLU A 424 -12.98 3.99 7.48
C GLU A 424 -13.00 4.18 5.96
N PHE A 425 -13.02 3.09 5.20
CA PHE A 425 -13.02 3.11 3.74
C PHE A 425 -14.24 3.85 3.17
N VAL A 426 -15.43 3.53 3.67
CA VAL A 426 -16.70 4.13 3.24
C VAL A 426 -16.80 5.57 3.73
N ALA A 427 -16.50 5.84 5.00
CA ALA A 427 -16.59 7.19 5.57
C ALA A 427 -15.63 8.17 4.86
N GLY A 428 -14.39 7.74 4.58
CA GLY A 428 -13.41 8.57 3.88
C GLY A 428 -13.85 8.97 2.46
N ARG A 429 -14.64 8.14 1.78
CA ARG A 429 -15.18 8.44 0.43
C ARG A 429 -16.46 9.24 0.50
N CYS A 430 -17.36 8.91 1.42
CA CYS A 430 -18.61 9.65 1.60
C CYS A 430 -18.41 11.05 2.17
N ALA A 431 -17.25 11.34 2.78
CA ALA A 431 -16.91 12.68 3.25
C ALA A 431 -16.91 13.74 2.14
N VAL A 432 -16.61 13.36 0.89
CA VAL A 432 -16.65 14.27 -0.27
C VAL A 432 -18.06 14.82 -0.52
N ALA A 433 -19.10 14.04 -0.21
CA ALA A 433 -20.49 14.45 -0.32
C ALA A 433 -20.92 15.50 0.74
N ARG A 434 -20.05 15.79 1.71
CA ARG A 434 -20.32 16.72 2.82
C ARG A 434 -19.62 18.07 2.67
N ILE A 435 -18.98 18.33 1.52
CA ILE A 435 -18.38 19.64 1.24
C ILE A 435 -19.54 20.64 1.06
N PRO A 436 -19.65 21.66 1.94
CA PRO A 436 -20.79 22.58 1.99
C PRO A 436 -20.93 23.42 0.73
#